data_AF-A0A9P6YT83-F1
#
_entry.id   AF-A0A9P6YT83-F1
#
_cell.length_a   1.000
_cell.length_b   1.000
_cell.length_c   1.000
_cell.angle_alpha   90.00
_cell.angle_beta   90.00
_cell.angle_gamma   90.00
#
_symmetry.space_group_name_H-M   'P 1'
#
loop_
_entity.id
_entity.type
_entity.pdbx_description
1 polymer ?
#
loop_
_entity_poly.entity_id
_entity_poly.type
_entity_poly.pdbx_seq_one_letter_code
_entity_poly.pdbx_strand_id
1 'polypeptide(L)'
;MTPTPRGRKASKTILSNEQISHLNNQFASVRRLLVCQSCNKTGSINRNGSTTADPPQPCFLCKSCGKVHNAPTMAELVEQASKTLQNPPPVMDDMEISREPASNSDINVNASSTQINIETLLATIQQLTAELQQAKAEIKELRNQITQQPNQQRVTDIDTQFPSLGTASQVSTPWRDVDRLNKIKQSMKSQNQKRRIQRQEAAARFLQPPSNNQGFQYIYLPTKARVPFGQLRSRLRRLEINNSRILDINYPARNVVALLVHNDYAPELKEHLKKFRIQVKEDFDPCDGSILKDPKYENSSNEERDNMAYMHHCNRMERALTYIRPPVKFAVARYFYEQGWIGKSLFDEIVTSHRPQFTEPLCIEDDDEMAIENPLDRLSEL
;
A
#
# COMPACT_ATOMS: atom_id res chain seq x y z
N MET A 1 20.46 49.80 8.87
CA MET A 1 19.91 48.50 8.39
C MET A 1 20.31 47.44 9.39
N THR A 2 19.42 47.12 10.31
CA THR A 2 19.58 46.08 11.33
C THR A 2 19.13 44.73 10.75
N PRO A 3 19.88 43.63 10.94
CA PRO A 3 19.48 42.33 10.46
C PRO A 3 18.41 41.73 11.39
N THR A 4 17.28 41.38 10.80
CA THR A 4 16.15 40.70 11.44
C THR A 4 16.59 39.30 11.93
N PRO A 5 16.29 38.90 13.18
CA PRO A 5 16.66 37.58 13.67
C PRO A 5 15.77 36.50 13.05
N ARG A 6 16.41 35.44 12.55
CA ARG A 6 15.77 34.23 12.04
C ARG A 6 14.82 33.65 13.08
N GLY A 7 13.57 33.42 12.69
CA GLY A 7 12.57 32.75 13.50
C GLY A 7 13.08 31.39 14.00
N ARG A 8 13.00 31.18 15.31
CA ARG A 8 13.27 29.91 15.98
C ARG A 8 12.35 28.84 15.38
N LYS A 9 12.93 27.75 14.88
CA LYS A 9 12.19 26.52 14.56
C LYS A 9 11.48 26.05 15.83
N ALA A 10 10.16 25.83 15.76
CA ALA A 10 9.41 25.29 16.88
C ALA A 10 10.00 23.92 17.27
N SER A 11 10.45 23.81 18.52
CA SER A 11 10.91 22.57 19.13
C SER A 11 9.83 21.51 18.97
N LYS A 12 10.16 20.34 18.40
CA LYS A 12 9.26 19.18 18.41
C LYS A 12 9.04 18.81 19.89
N THR A 13 7.88 19.14 20.45
CA THR A 13 7.54 18.80 21.84
C THR A 13 7.52 17.27 21.99
N ILE A 14 8.39 16.73 22.83
CA ILE A 14 8.46 15.29 23.15
C ILE A 14 7.62 15.08 24.41
N LEU A 15 6.74 14.08 24.43
CA LEU A 15 5.94 13.74 25.61
C LEU A 15 6.74 12.91 26.61
N SER A 16 6.52 13.13 27.91
CA SER A 16 7.10 12.30 28.98
C SER A 16 6.48 10.89 29.02
N ASN A 17 7.14 9.94 29.70
CA ASN A 17 6.63 8.57 29.85
C ASN A 17 5.22 8.51 30.49
N GLU A 18 4.95 9.39 31.46
CA GLU A 18 3.62 9.49 32.10
C GLU A 18 2.56 9.99 31.12
N GLN A 19 2.89 11.02 30.33
CA GLN A 19 2.00 11.57 29.30
C GLN A 19 1.71 10.54 28.19
N ILE A 20 2.69 9.73 27.81
CA ILE A 20 2.52 8.64 26.85
C ILE A 20 1.59 7.55 27.38
N SER A 21 1.75 7.16 28.65
CA SER A 21 0.87 6.18 29.31
C SER A 21 -0.57 6.70 29.37
N HIS A 22 -0.75 7.96 29.76
CA HIS A 22 -2.05 8.61 29.81
C HIS A 22 -2.71 8.67 28.42
N LEU A 23 -1.96 9.08 27.40
CA LEU A 23 -2.41 9.11 26.01
C LEU A 23 -2.90 7.75 25.53
N ASN A 24 -2.14 6.67 25.79
CA ASN A 24 -2.52 5.33 25.33
C ASN A 24 -3.83 4.85 25.97
N ASN A 25 -4.02 5.13 27.27
CA ASN A 25 -5.24 4.76 27.99
C ASN A 25 -6.45 5.53 27.49
N GLN A 26 -6.33 6.86 27.34
CA GLN A 26 -7.43 7.68 26.84
C GLN A 26 -7.72 7.40 25.36
N PHE A 27 -6.70 7.20 24.53
CA PHE A 27 -6.90 6.85 23.14
C PHE A 27 -7.76 5.59 23.01
N ALA A 28 -7.54 4.56 23.83
CA ALA A 28 -8.35 3.35 23.78
C ALA A 28 -9.86 3.60 24.03
N SER A 29 -10.22 4.56 24.88
CA SER A 29 -11.61 4.88 25.20
C SER A 29 -12.28 5.78 24.16
N VAL A 30 -11.58 6.81 23.65
CA VAL A 30 -12.18 7.80 22.73
C VAL A 30 -11.93 7.53 21.25
N ARG A 31 -11.15 6.50 20.90
CA ARG A 31 -10.73 6.21 19.52
C ARG A 31 -11.87 6.22 18.49
N ARG A 32 -13.05 5.71 18.84
CA ARG A 32 -14.20 5.63 17.94
C ARG A 32 -14.81 7.00 17.61
N LEU A 33 -14.51 8.02 18.40
CA LEU A 33 -15.03 9.38 18.27
C LEU A 33 -14.02 10.32 17.62
N LEU A 34 -12.76 9.90 17.49
CA LEU A 34 -11.73 10.71 16.86
C LEU A 34 -12.00 10.85 15.36
N VAL A 35 -12.04 12.10 14.91
CA VAL A 35 -12.16 12.47 13.50
C VAL A 35 -10.77 12.74 12.93
N CYS A 36 -10.42 12.09 11.83
CA CYS A 36 -9.17 12.40 11.14
C CYS A 36 -9.26 13.79 10.49
N GLN A 37 -8.43 14.73 10.94
CA GLN A 37 -8.37 16.11 10.42
C GLN A 37 -8.03 16.23 8.91
N SER A 38 -7.64 15.14 8.24
CA SER A 38 -7.23 15.18 6.82
C SER A 38 -8.22 14.53 5.88
N CYS A 39 -9.08 13.64 6.36
CA CYS A 39 -10.11 13.02 5.52
C CYS A 39 -11.50 12.99 6.17
N ASN A 40 -11.67 13.66 7.31
CA ASN A 40 -12.91 13.80 8.08
C ASN A 40 -13.63 12.49 8.42
N LYS A 41 -12.92 11.35 8.39
CA LYS A 41 -13.48 10.04 8.73
C LYS A 41 -13.31 9.73 10.22
N THR A 42 -14.44 9.58 10.90
CA THR A 42 -14.53 9.22 12.32
C THR A 42 -14.11 7.77 12.58
N GLY A 43 -13.43 7.52 13.70
CA GLY A 43 -13.06 6.17 14.15
C GLY A 43 -11.96 5.48 13.33
N SER A 44 -11.31 6.20 12.41
CA SER A 44 -10.38 5.61 11.43
C SER A 44 -8.90 5.60 11.88
N ILE A 45 -8.57 6.23 13.01
CA ILE A 45 -7.21 6.36 13.53
C ILE A 45 -6.82 5.13 14.35
N ASN A 46 -5.62 4.58 14.10
CA ASN A 46 -5.07 3.38 14.72
C ASN A 46 -3.64 3.65 15.22
N ARG A 47 -3.17 2.94 16.24
CA ARG A 47 -1.75 2.99 16.64
C ARG A 47 -0.87 2.31 15.57
N ASN A 48 0.29 2.90 15.27
CA ASN A 48 1.24 2.49 14.25
C ASN A 48 2.68 2.55 14.78
N GLY A 49 2.98 1.71 15.77
CA GLY A 49 4.31 1.64 16.37
C GLY A 49 4.68 2.87 17.21
N SER A 50 5.99 3.03 17.45
CA SER A 50 6.60 4.16 18.14
C SER A 50 7.85 4.62 17.39
N THR A 51 8.24 5.88 17.55
CA THR A 51 9.52 6.40 17.07
C THR A 51 10.68 5.87 17.92
N THR A 52 11.90 5.94 17.39
CA THR A 52 13.15 5.59 18.06
C THR A 52 13.64 6.67 19.04
N ALA A 53 12.83 7.70 19.32
CA ALA A 53 13.18 8.74 20.29
C ALA A 53 13.24 8.16 21.71
N ASP A 54 13.98 8.81 22.61
CA ASP A 54 13.99 8.47 24.04
C ASP A 54 13.26 9.58 24.83
N PRO A 55 12.07 9.32 25.41
CA PRO A 55 11.33 8.05 25.40
C PRO A 55 10.58 7.77 24.07
N PRO A 56 10.30 6.48 23.73
CA PRO A 56 9.66 6.10 22.47
C PRO A 56 8.28 6.72 22.27
N GLN A 57 8.13 7.60 21.29
CA GLN A 57 6.87 8.33 21.08
C GLN A 57 5.90 7.50 20.23
N PRO A 58 4.67 7.24 20.66
CA PRO A 58 3.70 6.49 19.86
C PRO A 58 3.31 7.24 18.57
N CYS A 59 3.20 6.52 17.47
CA CYS A 59 2.69 7.05 16.20
C CYS A 59 1.29 6.49 15.92
N PHE A 60 0.47 7.27 15.21
CA PHE A 60 -0.90 6.90 14.89
C PHE A 60 -1.16 7.08 13.40
N LEU A 61 -1.88 6.15 12.78
CA LEU A 61 -2.16 6.14 11.35
C LEU A 61 -3.67 6.15 11.11
N CYS A 62 -4.15 7.05 10.26
CA CYS A 62 -5.49 6.97 9.71
C CYS A 62 -5.55 5.87 8.63
N LYS A 63 -6.34 4.82 8.85
CA LYS A 63 -6.51 3.73 7.85
C LYS A 63 -7.18 4.20 6.56
N SER A 64 -7.90 5.31 6.60
CA SER A 64 -8.67 5.78 5.46
C SER A 64 -7.87 6.65 4.48
N CYS A 65 -6.93 7.46 4.97
CA CYS A 65 -6.11 8.34 4.13
C CYS A 65 -4.61 8.09 4.23
N GLY A 66 -4.18 7.18 5.11
CA GLY A 66 -2.76 6.84 5.30
C GLY A 66 -1.94 7.91 6.02
N LYS A 67 -2.57 8.98 6.53
CA LYS A 67 -1.84 10.03 7.25
C LYS A 67 -1.38 9.57 8.62
N VAL A 68 -0.13 9.89 8.96
CA VAL A 68 0.47 9.65 10.27
C VAL A 68 0.30 10.89 11.16
N HIS A 69 -0.14 10.68 12.39
CA HIS A 69 -0.25 11.65 13.46
C HIS A 69 0.80 11.32 14.53
N ASN A 70 1.54 12.32 14.98
CA ASN A 70 2.55 12.18 16.03
C ASN A 70 1.89 12.17 17.43
N ALA A 71 2.65 11.78 18.45
CA ALA A 71 2.14 11.66 19.81
C ALA A 71 1.55 12.98 20.38
N PRO A 72 2.20 14.15 20.23
CA PRO A 72 1.67 15.41 20.78
C PRO A 72 0.34 15.83 20.14
N THR A 73 0.25 15.81 18.81
CA THR A 73 -1.01 16.15 18.11
C THR A 73 -2.12 15.17 18.48
N MET A 74 -1.79 13.90 18.70
CA MET A 74 -2.77 12.92 19.15
C MET A 74 -3.20 13.12 20.60
N ALA A 75 -2.34 13.62 21.47
CA ALA A 75 -2.72 13.99 22.83
C ALA A 75 -3.75 15.11 22.85
N GLU A 76 -3.55 16.17 22.06
CA GLU A 76 -4.52 17.27 21.94
C GLU A 76 -5.88 16.79 21.40
N LEU A 77 -5.86 15.95 20.36
CA LEU A 77 -7.08 15.39 19.76
C LEU A 77 -7.85 14.49 20.73
N VAL A 78 -7.13 13.66 21.49
CA VAL A 78 -7.72 12.78 22.50
C VAL A 78 -8.28 13.58 23.66
N GLU A 79 -7.60 14.64 24.09
CA GLU A 79 -8.07 15.54 25.15
C GLU A 79 -9.34 16.30 24.73
N GLN A 80 -9.38 16.82 23.50
CA GLN A 80 -10.58 17.48 22.96
C GLN A 80 -11.77 16.52 22.90
N ALA A 81 -11.58 15.30 22.39
CA ALA A 81 -12.63 14.29 22.33
C ALA A 81 -13.09 13.84 23.72
N SER A 82 -12.17 13.77 24.69
CA SER A 82 -12.49 13.46 26.08
C SER A 82 -13.32 14.56 26.74
N LYS A 83 -13.03 15.83 26.45
CA LYS A 83 -13.83 16.99 26.92
C LYS A 83 -15.25 16.97 26.35
N THR A 84 -15.43 16.62 25.08
CA THR A 84 -16.75 16.48 24.45
C THR A 84 -17.60 15.38 25.08
N LEU A 85 -16.98 14.30 25.58
CA LEU A 85 -17.69 13.25 26.33
C LEU A 85 -18.17 13.70 27.72
N GLN A 86 -17.42 14.63 28.33
CA GLN A 86 -17.66 15.06 29.70
C GLN A 86 -18.65 16.24 29.78
N ASN A 87 -18.71 17.10 28.76
CA ASN A 87 -19.63 18.23 28.67
C ASN A 87 -20.18 18.38 27.24
N PRO A 88 -21.39 17.90 26.92
CA PRO A 88 -22.05 18.22 25.66
C PRO A 88 -22.43 19.72 25.64
N PRO A 89 -22.10 20.49 24.58
CA PRO A 89 -22.47 21.89 24.49
C PRO A 89 -24.00 22.06 24.41
N PRO A 90 -24.57 23.13 25.00
CA PRO A 90 -25.98 23.43 24.87
C PRO A 90 -26.28 23.84 23.42
N VAL A 91 -27.29 23.20 22.84
CA VAL A 91 -27.83 23.53 21.52
C VAL A 91 -28.41 24.95 21.57
N MET A 92 -27.92 25.84 20.71
CA MET A 92 -28.62 27.08 20.40
C MET A 92 -29.33 26.90 19.05
N ASP A 93 -30.66 26.98 19.12
CA ASP A 93 -31.52 27.42 18.01
C ASP A 93 -31.01 28.76 17.47
N ASP A 94 -31.00 28.92 16.14
CA ASP A 94 -31.84 29.95 15.51
C ASP A 94 -31.75 29.97 13.97
N MET A 95 -32.95 30.10 13.38
CA MET A 95 -33.32 30.92 12.21
C MET A 95 -32.97 30.39 10.79
N GLU A 96 -33.86 29.66 10.10
CA GLU A 96 -35.05 30.10 9.33
C GLU A 96 -34.72 30.57 7.90
N ILE A 97 -35.32 29.93 6.87
CA ILE A 97 -36.13 30.56 5.79
C ILE A 97 -36.56 29.56 4.69
N SER A 98 -37.89 29.59 4.45
CA SER A 98 -38.69 29.28 3.24
C SER A 98 -39.11 27.86 2.83
N ARG A 99 -40.38 27.56 3.20
CA ARG A 99 -41.50 26.97 2.41
C ARG A 99 -41.29 26.94 0.88
N GLU A 100 -41.67 25.88 0.15
CA GLU A 100 -43.04 25.39 -0.14
C GLU A 100 -43.01 23.91 -0.65
N PRO A 101 -44.17 23.22 -0.76
CA PRO A 101 -44.33 21.77 -0.53
C PRO A 101 -44.57 20.93 -1.80
N ALA A 102 -44.34 19.62 -1.72
CA ALA A 102 -45.09 18.63 -2.51
C ALA A 102 -45.05 17.20 -1.92
N SER A 103 -46.25 16.70 -1.65
CA SER A 103 -46.72 15.30 -1.65
C SER A 103 -46.15 14.26 -0.65
N ASN A 104 -47.00 13.95 0.34
CA ASN A 104 -47.07 12.67 1.04
C ASN A 104 -47.67 11.55 0.17
N SER A 105 -47.24 10.32 0.46
CA SER A 105 -47.86 8.97 0.29
C SER A 105 -46.79 8.03 -0.29
N ASP A 106 -46.40 6.91 0.31
CA ASP A 106 -46.89 6.09 1.40
C ASP A 106 -45.68 5.40 2.05
N ILE A 107 -45.80 4.99 3.31
CA ILE A 107 -45.46 3.63 3.77
C ILE A 107 -45.70 3.58 5.29
N ASN A 108 -46.83 2.95 5.60
CA ASN A 108 -47.19 2.39 6.88
C ASN A 108 -46.18 1.30 7.28
N VAL A 109 -45.47 1.43 8.41
CA VAL A 109 -44.72 0.31 9.01
C VAL A 109 -45.18 0.07 10.44
N ASN A 110 -45.85 -1.07 10.58
CA ASN A 110 -46.29 -1.74 11.80
C ASN A 110 -45.28 -1.71 12.96
N ALA A 111 -45.74 -1.21 14.12
CA ALA A 111 -45.04 -1.23 15.40
C ALA A 111 -44.93 -2.63 16.06
N SER A 112 -45.34 -3.71 15.40
CA SER A 112 -45.40 -5.06 15.98
C SER A 112 -44.22 -5.97 15.63
N SER A 113 -43.37 -5.61 14.64
CA SER A 113 -42.23 -6.45 14.21
C SER A 113 -40.94 -6.18 14.99
N THR A 114 -40.84 -5.06 15.71
CA THR A 114 -39.64 -4.70 16.49
C THR A 114 -39.56 -5.41 17.84
N GLN A 115 -40.71 -5.74 18.47
CA GLN A 115 -40.73 -6.46 19.74
C GLN A 115 -40.25 -7.91 19.62
N ILE A 116 -40.64 -8.62 18.55
CA ILE A 116 -40.26 -10.03 18.30
C ILE A 116 -38.73 -10.17 18.12
N ASN A 117 -38.06 -9.18 17.54
CA ASN A 117 -36.61 -9.20 17.33
C ASN A 117 -35.78 -8.97 18.61
N ILE A 118 -36.30 -8.23 19.59
CA ILE A 118 -35.57 -7.93 20.83
C ILE A 118 -35.59 -9.14 21.78
N GLU A 119 -36.74 -9.79 21.94
CA GLU A 119 -36.83 -11.01 22.77
C GLU A 119 -35.98 -12.14 22.19
N THR A 120 -36.00 -12.31 20.87
CA THR A 120 -35.16 -13.30 20.19
C THR A 120 -33.68 -13.00 20.44
N LEU A 121 -33.25 -11.74 20.35
CA LEU A 121 -31.86 -11.35 20.60
C LEU A 121 -31.42 -11.59 22.06
N LEU A 122 -32.31 -11.33 23.02
CA LEU A 122 -32.04 -11.56 24.45
C LEU A 122 -31.89 -13.06 24.75
N ALA A 123 -32.71 -13.91 24.14
CA ALA A 123 -32.58 -15.35 24.25
C ALA A 123 -31.23 -15.85 23.69
N THR A 124 -30.81 -15.34 22.52
CA THR A 124 -29.51 -15.70 21.93
C THR A 124 -28.33 -15.24 22.79
N ILE A 125 -28.41 -14.04 23.36
CA ILE A 125 -27.38 -13.54 24.27
C ILE A 125 -27.28 -14.46 25.49
N GLN A 126 -28.41 -14.80 26.12
CA GLN A 126 -28.42 -15.72 27.26
C GLN A 126 -27.79 -17.07 26.92
N GLN A 127 -28.14 -17.65 25.77
CA GLN A 127 -27.56 -18.91 25.30
C GLN A 127 -26.03 -18.81 25.13
N LEU A 128 -25.53 -17.77 24.47
CA LEU A 128 -24.09 -17.56 24.29
C LEU A 128 -23.36 -17.34 25.62
N THR A 129 -24.00 -16.69 26.60
CA THR A 129 -23.41 -16.56 27.94
C THR A 129 -23.28 -17.90 28.65
N ALA A 130 -24.24 -18.80 28.49
CA ALA A 130 -24.17 -20.14 29.07
C ALA A 130 -23.07 -20.98 28.41
N GLU A 131 -22.95 -20.94 27.09
CA GLU A 131 -21.89 -21.64 26.34
C GLU A 131 -20.49 -21.14 26.74
N LEU A 132 -20.32 -19.82 26.93
CA LEU A 132 -19.07 -19.25 27.41
C LEU A 132 -18.71 -19.68 28.84
N GLN A 133 -19.70 -19.86 29.71
CA GLN A 133 -19.46 -20.36 31.07
C GLN A 133 -19.05 -21.83 31.05
N GLN A 134 -19.68 -22.64 30.21
CA GLN A 134 -19.34 -24.06 30.04
C GLN A 134 -17.91 -24.23 29.50
N ALA A 135 -17.54 -23.50 28.45
CA ALA A 135 -16.19 -23.56 27.89
C ALA A 135 -15.10 -23.14 28.90
N LYS A 136 -15.39 -22.16 29.75
CA LYS A 136 -14.48 -21.75 30.83
C LYS A 136 -14.32 -22.82 31.90
N ALA A 137 -15.38 -23.56 32.23
CA ALA A 137 -15.31 -24.67 33.17
C ALA A 137 -14.46 -25.81 32.61
N GLU A 138 -14.64 -26.17 31.33
CA GLU A 138 -13.86 -27.21 30.67
C GLU A 138 -12.36 -26.87 30.59
N ILE A 139 -12.01 -25.61 30.29
CA ILE A 139 -10.61 -25.15 30.31
C ILE A 139 -10.00 -25.27 31.72
N LYS A 140 -10.80 -25.01 32.77
CA LYS A 140 -10.35 -25.15 34.16
C LYS A 140 -10.12 -26.63 34.51
N GLU A 141 -10.99 -27.52 34.07
CA GLU A 141 -10.88 -28.96 34.24
C GLU A 141 -9.61 -29.52 33.57
N LEU A 142 -9.38 -29.17 32.30
CA LEU A 142 -8.19 -29.58 31.56
C LEU A 142 -6.89 -29.05 32.18
N ARG A 143 -6.89 -27.81 32.69
CA ARG A 143 -5.75 -27.25 33.42
C ARG A 143 -5.47 -28.01 34.73
N ASN A 144 -6.51 -28.43 35.43
CA ASN A 144 -6.36 -29.23 36.64
C ASN A 144 -5.83 -30.64 36.33
N GLN A 145 -6.25 -31.25 35.21
CA GLN A 145 -5.72 -32.55 34.76
C GLN A 145 -4.23 -32.47 34.40
N ILE A 146 -3.79 -31.39 33.74
CA ILE A 146 -2.36 -31.16 33.45
C ILE A 146 -1.56 -30.93 34.74
N THR A 147 -2.15 -30.26 35.74
CA THR A 147 -1.49 -29.99 37.02
C THR A 147 -1.36 -31.23 37.91
N GLN A 148 -2.23 -32.24 37.73
CA GLN A 148 -2.20 -33.49 38.50
C GLN A 148 -1.36 -34.62 37.85
N GLN A 149 -0.71 -34.39 36.70
CA GLN A 149 0.31 -35.34 36.21
C GLN A 149 1.56 -35.27 37.12
N PRO A 150 1.95 -36.35 37.80
CA PRO A 150 3.16 -36.36 38.61
C PRO A 150 4.38 -36.34 37.69
N ASN A 151 5.09 -35.21 37.68
CA ASN A 151 6.46 -35.10 37.23
C ASN A 151 7.35 -35.85 38.24
N GLN A 152 7.79 -37.07 37.90
CA GLN A 152 8.83 -37.75 38.67
C GLN A 152 10.16 -37.03 38.45
N GLN A 153 10.53 -36.23 39.43
CA GLN A 153 11.90 -35.77 39.64
C GLN A 153 12.78 -36.95 40.05
N ARG A 154 14.01 -36.99 39.52
CA ARG A 154 15.17 -36.98 40.42
C ARG A 154 16.35 -36.30 39.77
N VAL A 155 16.69 -35.14 40.33
CA VAL A 155 17.99 -34.49 40.22
C VAL A 155 18.87 -35.08 41.31
N THR A 156 20.09 -35.51 40.97
CA THR A 156 21.28 -35.34 41.82
C THR A 156 22.49 -35.17 40.91
N ASP A 157 23.27 -34.13 41.20
CA ASP A 157 24.53 -33.76 40.57
C ASP A 157 25.65 -34.80 40.74
N ILE A 158 26.68 -34.58 39.90
CA ILE A 158 28.10 -34.98 39.96
C ILE A 158 28.54 -36.25 39.20
N ASP A 159 29.27 -35.95 38.13
CA ASP A 159 30.42 -36.62 37.51
C ASP A 159 30.29 -37.49 36.25
N THR A 160 31.08 -37.05 35.25
CA THR A 160 31.74 -37.81 34.18
C THR A 160 30.99 -38.95 33.48
N GLN A 161 30.44 -38.64 32.30
CA GLN A 161 30.66 -39.33 31.01
C GLN A 161 29.43 -39.15 30.10
N PHE A 162 29.64 -38.49 28.96
CA PHE A 162 28.66 -38.46 27.87
C PHE A 162 28.47 -39.88 27.29
N PRO A 163 27.25 -40.46 27.23
CA PRO A 163 26.99 -41.60 26.39
C PRO A 163 26.46 -41.13 25.02
N SER A 164 27.08 -41.64 23.96
CA SER A 164 26.70 -41.39 22.58
C SER A 164 25.24 -41.77 22.31
N LEU A 165 24.49 -40.86 21.70
CA LEU A 165 23.18 -41.18 21.13
C LEU A 165 23.36 -42.09 19.91
N GLY A 166 22.76 -43.28 20.02
CA GLY A 166 22.76 -44.32 19.00
C GLY A 166 22.20 -43.84 17.67
N THR A 167 22.76 -44.45 16.64
CA THR A 167 22.50 -44.30 15.21
C THR A 167 21.03 -44.55 14.86
N ALA A 168 20.17 -43.54 15.06
CA ALA A 168 18.87 -43.49 14.43
C ALA A 168 19.03 -42.82 13.05
N SER A 169 18.72 -43.58 12.00
CA SER A 169 18.81 -43.21 10.59
C SER A 169 18.49 -41.73 10.34
N GLN A 170 19.50 -41.01 9.85
CA GLN A 170 19.43 -39.59 9.53
C GLN A 170 18.43 -39.35 8.40
N VAL A 171 17.17 -39.07 8.74
CA VAL A 171 16.31 -38.28 7.86
C VAL A 171 16.82 -36.85 8.00
N SER A 172 17.70 -36.43 7.09
CA SER A 172 18.30 -35.10 7.15
C SER A 172 17.20 -34.04 7.11
N THR A 173 17.09 -33.25 8.17
CA THR A 173 16.28 -32.04 8.13
C THR A 173 16.79 -31.13 7.00
N PRO A 174 15.90 -30.43 6.26
CA PRO A 174 16.26 -29.66 5.05
C PRO A 174 17.38 -28.62 5.21
N TRP A 175 17.70 -28.27 6.45
CA TRP A 175 18.65 -27.23 6.85
C TRP A 175 20.04 -27.76 7.25
N ARG A 176 20.27 -29.09 7.28
CA ARG A 176 21.60 -29.67 7.52
C ARG A 176 22.44 -29.85 6.25
N ASP A 177 21.84 -29.67 5.08
CA ASP A 177 22.55 -29.74 3.80
C ASP A 177 23.30 -28.42 3.54
N VAL A 178 24.61 -28.45 3.80
CA VAL A 178 25.53 -27.32 3.63
C VAL A 178 25.60 -26.88 2.16
N ASP A 179 25.50 -27.81 1.21
CA ASP A 179 25.53 -27.50 -0.22
C ASP A 179 24.24 -26.82 -0.68
N ARG A 180 23.10 -27.24 -0.16
CA ARG A 180 21.82 -26.56 -0.39
C ARG A 180 21.83 -25.14 0.18
N LEU A 181 22.35 -24.96 1.40
CA LEU A 181 22.54 -23.63 2.00
C LEU A 181 23.48 -22.76 1.17
N ASN A 182 24.57 -23.31 0.66
CA ASN A 182 25.53 -22.59 -0.18
C ASN A 182 24.91 -22.18 -1.52
N LYS A 183 24.12 -23.05 -2.17
CA LYS A 183 23.35 -22.71 -3.39
C LYS A 183 22.35 -21.58 -3.13
N ILE A 184 21.64 -21.61 -1.99
CA ILE A 184 20.72 -20.52 -1.60
C ILE A 184 21.50 -19.22 -1.38
N LYS A 185 22.62 -19.25 -0.64
CA LYS A 185 23.47 -18.08 -0.42
C LYS A 185 24.00 -17.49 -1.74
N GLN A 186 24.45 -18.32 -2.67
CA GLN A 186 24.91 -17.88 -3.99
C GLN A 186 23.78 -17.24 -4.81
N SER A 187 22.59 -17.86 -4.83
CA SER A 187 21.41 -17.30 -5.48
C SER A 187 21.05 -15.93 -4.88
N MET A 188 21.03 -15.82 -3.55
CA MET A 188 20.76 -14.55 -2.85
C MET A 188 21.80 -13.47 -3.17
N LYS A 189 23.10 -13.81 -3.17
CA LYS A 189 24.17 -12.88 -3.56
C LYS A 189 23.97 -12.36 -4.99
N SER A 190 23.69 -13.25 -5.94
CA SER A 190 23.46 -12.86 -7.34
C SER A 190 22.22 -11.96 -7.50
N GLN A 191 21.15 -12.25 -6.77
CA GLN A 191 19.92 -11.45 -6.81
C GLN A 191 20.13 -10.07 -6.17
N ASN A 192 20.90 -10.00 -5.08
CA ASN A 192 21.26 -8.74 -4.44
C ASN A 192 22.13 -7.87 -5.35
N GLN A 193 23.09 -8.48 -6.05
CA GLN A 193 23.92 -7.77 -7.03
C GLN A 193 23.08 -7.19 -8.18
N LYS A 194 22.15 -7.97 -8.74
CA LYS A 194 21.21 -7.47 -9.76
C LYS A 194 20.37 -6.31 -9.26
N ARG A 195 19.85 -6.39 -8.02
CA ARG A 195 19.08 -5.29 -7.40
C ARG A 195 19.95 -4.05 -7.18
N ARG A 196 21.23 -4.21 -6.79
CA ARG A 196 22.18 -3.11 -6.61
C ARG A 196 22.42 -2.38 -7.93
N ILE A 197 22.69 -3.10 -9.02
CA ILE A 197 22.88 -2.51 -10.36
C ILE A 197 21.61 -1.76 -10.78
N GLN A 198 20.43 -2.35 -10.62
CA GLN A 198 19.16 -1.69 -10.96
C GLN A 198 18.91 -0.40 -10.16
N ARG A 199 19.29 -0.37 -8.87
CA ARG A 199 19.20 0.82 -8.02
C ARG A 199 20.20 1.89 -8.46
N GLN A 200 21.43 1.50 -8.80
CA GLN A 200 22.45 2.40 -9.32
C GLN A 200 22.01 3.04 -10.65
N GLU A 201 21.48 2.26 -11.59
CA GLU A 201 20.92 2.80 -12.84
C GLU A 201 19.75 3.75 -12.60
N ALA A 202 18.87 3.45 -11.63
CA ALA A 202 17.75 4.31 -11.29
C ALA A 202 18.22 5.63 -10.68
N ALA A 203 19.23 5.60 -9.80
CA ALA A 203 19.84 6.79 -9.22
C ALA A 203 20.59 7.62 -10.27
N ALA A 204 21.33 6.97 -11.17
CA ALA A 204 22.02 7.65 -12.28
C ALA A 204 21.02 8.41 -13.16
N ARG A 205 19.87 7.81 -13.48
CA ARG A 205 18.80 8.45 -14.24
C ARG A 205 18.22 9.70 -13.56
N PHE A 206 18.21 9.75 -12.23
CA PHE A 206 17.77 10.94 -11.51
C PHE A 206 18.76 12.12 -11.66
N LEU A 207 20.05 11.83 -11.79
CA LEU A 207 21.11 12.83 -11.95
C LEU A 207 21.37 13.20 -13.42
N GLN A 208 20.85 12.41 -14.36
CA GLN A 208 20.93 12.73 -15.77
C GLN A 208 20.05 13.95 -16.10
N PRO A 209 20.50 14.83 -17.01
CA PRO A 209 19.67 15.92 -17.47
C PRO A 209 18.38 15.36 -18.09
N PRO A 210 17.23 16.02 -17.89
CA PRO A 210 16.00 15.61 -18.55
C PRO A 210 16.22 15.54 -20.06
N SER A 211 15.78 14.45 -20.68
CA SER A 211 15.91 14.31 -22.13
C SER A 211 15.08 15.39 -22.84
N ASN A 212 15.54 15.79 -24.03
CA ASN A 212 14.84 16.79 -24.83
C ASN A 212 13.48 16.29 -25.34
N ASN A 213 13.25 14.97 -25.35
CA ASN A 213 12.02 14.33 -25.80
C ASN A 213 11.20 13.81 -24.60
N GLN A 214 10.91 14.69 -23.64
CA GLN A 214 10.04 14.36 -22.52
C GLN A 214 8.66 13.99 -23.04
N GLY A 215 8.24 12.76 -22.78
CA GLY A 215 6.93 12.29 -23.21
C GLY A 215 6.75 10.81 -23.02
N PHE A 216 5.62 10.34 -23.52
CA PHE A 216 5.20 8.96 -23.43
C PHE A 216 4.77 8.48 -24.81
N GLN A 217 5.00 7.19 -25.05
CA GLN A 217 4.59 6.54 -26.29
C GLN A 217 3.94 5.20 -25.98
N TYR A 218 2.88 4.90 -26.71
CA TYR A 218 2.34 3.55 -26.78
C TYR A 218 3.08 2.74 -27.85
N ILE A 219 3.60 1.59 -27.45
CA ILE A 219 4.21 0.61 -28.35
C ILE A 219 3.21 -0.52 -28.56
N TYR A 220 2.84 -0.78 -29.81
CA TYR A 220 1.88 -1.82 -30.16
C TYR A 220 2.57 -3.12 -30.57
N LEU A 221 2.23 -4.20 -29.89
CA LEU A 221 2.80 -5.53 -30.09
C LEU A 221 1.74 -6.49 -30.62
N PRO A 222 2.05 -7.30 -31.65
CA PRO A 222 1.19 -8.38 -32.08
C PRO A 222 1.16 -9.48 -31.02
N THR A 223 -0.03 -9.98 -30.72
CA THR A 223 -0.23 -11.11 -29.80
C THR A 223 -1.11 -12.17 -30.44
N LYS A 224 -0.77 -13.45 -30.21
CA LYS A 224 -1.55 -14.59 -30.74
C LYS A 224 -2.89 -14.77 -30.02
N ALA A 225 -2.92 -14.43 -28.74
CA ALA A 225 -4.10 -14.54 -27.89
C ALA A 225 -4.03 -13.50 -26.78
N ARG A 226 -5.20 -13.04 -26.34
CA ARG A 226 -5.33 -12.20 -25.15
C ARG A 226 -4.95 -13.03 -23.92
N VAL A 227 -4.05 -12.49 -23.10
CA VAL A 227 -3.63 -13.12 -21.85
C VAL A 227 -3.88 -12.20 -20.67
N PRO A 228 -4.15 -12.73 -19.47
CA PRO A 228 -4.27 -11.90 -18.27
C PRO A 228 -3.02 -11.05 -18.05
N PHE A 229 -3.19 -9.82 -17.52
CA PHE A 229 -2.09 -8.86 -17.35
C PHE A 229 -0.91 -9.43 -16.53
N GLY A 230 -1.19 -10.23 -15.49
CA GLY A 230 -0.15 -10.89 -14.69
C GLY A 230 0.68 -11.89 -15.49
N GLN A 231 0.05 -12.65 -16.39
CA GLN A 231 0.76 -13.57 -17.28
C GLN A 231 1.58 -12.81 -18.32
N LEU A 232 1.03 -11.72 -18.89
CA LEU A 232 1.77 -10.88 -19.83
C LEU A 232 3.02 -10.29 -19.18
N ARG A 233 2.89 -9.71 -17.99
CA ARG A 233 4.04 -9.20 -17.20
C ARG A 233 5.07 -10.29 -16.89
N SER A 234 4.62 -11.53 -16.66
CA SER A 234 5.54 -12.65 -16.45
C SER A 234 6.29 -13.04 -17.73
N ARG A 235 5.62 -13.01 -18.89
CA ARG A 235 6.24 -13.26 -20.20
C ARG A 235 7.22 -12.16 -20.58
N LEU A 236 6.87 -10.89 -20.37
CA LEU A 236 7.78 -9.75 -20.59
C LEU A 236 9.03 -9.87 -19.72
N ARG A 237 8.87 -10.27 -18.44
CA ARG A 237 10.03 -10.53 -17.56
C ARG A 237 10.91 -11.68 -18.05
N ARG A 238 10.32 -12.74 -18.62
CA ARG A 238 11.09 -13.85 -19.23
C ARG A 238 11.85 -13.44 -20.47
N LEU A 239 11.39 -12.41 -21.17
CA LEU A 239 12.10 -11.74 -22.25
C LEU A 239 13.09 -10.70 -21.72
N GLU A 240 13.37 -10.65 -20.42
CA GLU A 240 14.27 -9.68 -19.78
C GLU A 240 13.83 -8.21 -19.91
N ILE A 241 12.55 -7.97 -20.15
CA ILE A 241 11.98 -6.61 -20.19
C ILE A 241 11.68 -6.13 -18.77
N ASN A 242 12.10 -4.90 -18.48
CA ASN A 242 11.92 -4.27 -17.18
C ASN A 242 10.46 -3.83 -16.96
N ASN A 243 9.67 -4.66 -16.26
CA ASN A 243 8.28 -4.34 -15.93
C ASN A 243 8.08 -3.03 -15.16
N SER A 244 9.11 -2.54 -14.45
CA SER A 244 9.05 -1.25 -13.72
C SER A 244 9.02 -0.04 -14.63
N ARG A 245 9.52 -0.17 -15.87
CA ARG A 245 9.55 0.90 -16.88
C ARG A 245 8.29 0.94 -17.76
N ILE A 246 7.42 -0.06 -17.64
CA ILE A 246 6.13 -0.13 -18.32
C ILE A 246 5.07 0.49 -17.41
N LEU A 247 4.49 1.60 -17.84
CA LEU A 247 3.55 2.41 -17.05
C LEU A 247 2.14 1.83 -17.10
N ASP A 248 1.69 1.42 -18.27
CA ASP A 248 0.37 0.82 -18.50
C ASP A 248 0.43 -0.31 -19.53
N ILE A 249 -0.54 -1.22 -19.44
CA ILE A 249 -0.73 -2.31 -20.40
C ILE A 249 -2.20 -2.36 -20.79
N ASN A 250 -2.47 -2.20 -22.08
CA ASN A 250 -3.81 -2.18 -22.63
C ASN A 250 -3.95 -3.17 -23.80
N TYR A 251 -5.19 -3.58 -24.09
CA TYR A 251 -5.55 -4.43 -25.23
C TYR A 251 -6.49 -3.65 -26.17
N PRO A 252 -5.96 -2.87 -27.12
CA PRO A 252 -6.79 -2.12 -28.07
C PRO A 252 -7.57 -3.04 -29.02
N ALA A 253 -7.01 -4.19 -29.40
CA ALA A 253 -7.64 -5.14 -30.32
C ALA A 253 -7.39 -6.59 -29.88
N ARG A 254 -8.10 -7.55 -30.49
CA ARG A 254 -8.05 -8.99 -30.11
C ARG A 254 -6.66 -9.62 -30.19
N ASN A 255 -5.78 -9.06 -31.00
CA ASN A 255 -4.42 -9.54 -31.28
C ASN A 255 -3.36 -8.45 -31.14
N VAL A 256 -3.65 -7.37 -30.40
CA VAL A 256 -2.73 -6.26 -30.18
C VAL A 256 -2.65 -5.93 -28.70
N VAL A 257 -1.44 -5.82 -28.20
CA VAL A 257 -1.10 -5.27 -26.88
C VAL A 257 -0.52 -3.90 -27.07
N ALA A 258 -0.95 -2.93 -26.28
CA ALA A 258 -0.33 -1.62 -26.18
C ALA A 258 0.43 -1.52 -24.85
N LEU A 259 1.70 -1.13 -24.90
CA LEU A 259 2.54 -0.88 -23.74
C LEU A 259 2.84 0.62 -23.67
N LEU A 260 2.51 1.27 -22.55
CA LEU A 260 2.86 2.67 -22.32
C LEU A 260 4.25 2.74 -21.70
N VAL A 261 5.16 3.49 -22.33
CA VAL A 261 6.53 3.69 -21.86
C VAL A 261 6.95 5.16 -21.99
N HIS A 262 7.99 5.54 -21.25
CA HIS A 262 8.69 6.80 -21.48
C HIS A 262 9.43 6.78 -22.82
N ASN A 263 9.50 7.93 -23.49
CA ASN A 263 10.20 8.07 -24.77
C ASN A 263 11.68 7.64 -24.70
N ASP A 264 12.36 7.90 -23.58
CA ASP A 264 13.76 7.49 -23.37
C ASP A 264 13.94 5.97 -23.38
N TYR A 265 12.91 5.22 -22.97
CA TYR A 265 12.94 3.76 -22.95
C TYR A 265 12.39 3.12 -24.23
N ALA A 266 11.63 3.87 -25.04
CA ALA A 266 11.05 3.38 -26.27
C ALA A 266 12.09 2.76 -27.24
N PRO A 267 13.24 3.40 -27.56
CA PRO A 267 14.22 2.81 -28.47
C PRO A 267 14.86 1.54 -27.88
N GLU A 268 15.24 1.56 -26.59
CA GLU A 268 15.79 0.41 -25.88
C GLU A 268 14.83 -0.78 -25.93
N LEU A 269 13.53 -0.55 -25.70
CA LEU A 269 12.50 -1.58 -25.75
C LEU A 269 12.30 -2.12 -27.18
N LYS A 270 12.25 -1.24 -28.19
CA LYS A 270 12.11 -1.64 -29.60
C LYS A 270 13.28 -2.51 -30.07
N GLU A 271 14.52 -2.14 -29.74
CA GLU A 271 15.71 -2.93 -30.04
C GLU A 271 15.67 -4.30 -29.35
N HIS A 272 15.28 -4.32 -28.08
CA HIS A 272 15.19 -5.57 -27.32
C HIS A 272 14.14 -6.52 -27.90
N LEU A 273 12.97 -5.99 -28.29
CA LEU A 273 11.92 -6.76 -28.97
C LEU A 273 12.38 -7.30 -30.34
N LYS A 274 13.12 -6.49 -31.10
CA LYS A 274 13.72 -6.90 -32.38
C LYS A 274 14.69 -8.07 -32.21
N LYS A 275 15.44 -8.09 -31.10
CA LYS A 275 16.35 -9.20 -30.75
C LYS A 275 15.62 -10.55 -30.64
N PHE A 276 14.37 -10.54 -30.20
CA PHE A 276 13.50 -11.72 -30.12
C PHE A 276 12.60 -11.93 -31.35
N ARG A 277 12.86 -11.22 -32.45
CA ARG A 277 12.07 -11.27 -33.71
C ARG A 277 10.60 -10.85 -33.53
N ILE A 278 10.30 -10.03 -32.52
CA ILE A 278 8.97 -9.46 -32.34
C ILE A 278 8.91 -8.16 -33.14
N GLN A 279 8.07 -8.13 -34.17
CA GLN A 279 7.83 -6.92 -34.96
C GLN A 279 6.84 -6.02 -34.23
N VAL A 280 7.23 -4.77 -33.99
CA VAL A 280 6.35 -3.73 -33.45
C VAL A 280 5.44 -3.23 -34.57
N LYS A 281 4.16 -3.00 -34.26
CA LYS A 281 3.21 -2.37 -35.18
C LYS A 281 3.30 -0.87 -35.02
N GLU A 282 3.95 -0.19 -35.96
CA GLU A 282 4.03 1.29 -35.96
C GLU A 282 2.76 1.91 -36.57
N ASP A 283 2.12 1.25 -37.55
CA ASP A 283 0.96 1.77 -38.29
C ASP A 283 -0.39 1.46 -37.62
N PHE A 284 -0.41 1.16 -36.32
CA PHE A 284 -1.63 0.80 -35.62
C PHE A 284 -2.32 2.04 -35.03
N ASP A 285 -3.45 2.43 -35.60
CA ASP A 285 -4.31 3.47 -35.04
C ASP A 285 -5.34 2.84 -34.08
N PRO A 286 -5.30 3.15 -32.76
CA PRO A 286 -6.24 2.61 -31.79
C PRO A 286 -7.68 3.16 -31.89
N CYS A 287 -7.90 4.18 -32.72
CA CYS A 287 -9.18 4.86 -32.93
C CYS A 287 -9.86 4.46 -34.25
N ASP A 288 -9.24 3.60 -35.05
CA ASP A 288 -9.82 3.08 -36.29
C ASP A 288 -11.02 2.16 -35.99
N GLY A 289 -12.16 2.45 -36.59
CA GLY A 289 -13.40 1.67 -36.51
C GLY A 289 -13.26 0.24 -37.02
N SER A 290 -12.23 -0.06 -37.82
CA SER A 290 -11.90 -1.43 -38.26
C SER A 290 -11.54 -2.38 -37.10
N ILE A 291 -11.16 -1.82 -35.94
CA ILE A 291 -10.84 -2.58 -34.72
C ILE A 291 -12.09 -3.18 -34.09
N LEU A 292 -13.25 -2.53 -34.22
CA LEU A 292 -14.52 -2.99 -33.69
C LEU A 292 -15.07 -4.14 -34.54
N LYS A 293 -14.75 -5.37 -34.16
CA LYS A 293 -15.20 -6.61 -34.83
C LYS A 293 -16.39 -7.28 -34.16
N ASP A 294 -17.15 -6.52 -33.38
CA ASP A 294 -18.38 -7.04 -32.77
C ASP A 294 -19.48 -7.07 -33.83
N PRO A 295 -20.20 -8.19 -34.02
CA PRO A 295 -21.33 -8.28 -34.95
C PRO A 295 -22.38 -7.18 -34.75
N LYS A 296 -22.46 -6.59 -33.55
CA LYS A 296 -23.34 -5.45 -33.26
C LYS A 296 -23.09 -4.22 -34.14
N TYR A 297 -21.86 -4.03 -34.64
CA TYR A 297 -21.47 -2.86 -35.46
C TYR A 297 -21.31 -3.18 -36.94
N GLU A 298 -21.76 -4.35 -37.39
CA GLU A 298 -21.63 -4.78 -38.78
C GLU A 298 -22.42 -3.88 -39.75
N ASN A 299 -23.54 -3.31 -39.28
CA ASN A 299 -24.40 -2.40 -40.04
C ASN A 299 -24.16 -0.91 -39.76
N SER A 300 -23.23 -0.57 -38.86
CA SER A 300 -22.91 0.83 -38.52
C SER A 300 -22.07 1.48 -39.61
N SER A 301 -22.19 2.79 -39.79
CA SER A 301 -21.33 3.52 -40.71
C SER A 301 -19.88 3.53 -40.22
N ASN A 302 -18.92 3.73 -41.12
CA ASN A 302 -17.51 3.80 -40.72
C ASN A 302 -17.26 4.95 -39.73
N GLU A 303 -17.90 6.11 -39.93
CA GLU A 303 -17.77 7.27 -39.03
C GLU A 303 -18.31 6.99 -37.62
N GLU A 304 -19.45 6.31 -37.52
CA GLU A 304 -20.01 5.88 -36.24
C GLU A 304 -19.06 4.91 -35.52
N ARG A 305 -18.45 4.00 -36.28
CA ARG A 305 -17.49 3.04 -35.74
C ARG A 305 -16.21 3.71 -35.28
N ASP A 306 -15.71 4.69 -36.00
CA ASP A 306 -14.53 5.49 -35.62
C ASP A 306 -14.80 6.26 -34.34
N ASN A 307 -15.96 6.91 -34.23
CA ASN A 307 -16.36 7.63 -33.01
C ASN A 307 -16.50 6.68 -31.81
N MET A 308 -17.09 5.50 -32.01
CA MET A 308 -17.16 4.48 -30.96
C MET A 308 -15.78 3.95 -30.56
N ALA A 309 -14.88 3.72 -31.52
CA ALA A 309 -13.52 3.28 -31.28
C ALA A 309 -12.73 4.34 -30.49
N TYR A 310 -12.89 5.61 -30.84
CA TYR A 310 -12.36 6.75 -30.11
C TYR A 310 -12.90 6.80 -28.67
N MET A 311 -14.22 6.69 -28.48
CA MET A 311 -14.81 6.69 -27.14
C MET A 311 -14.29 5.52 -26.28
N HIS A 312 -14.17 4.33 -26.87
CA HIS A 312 -13.55 3.18 -26.20
C HIS A 312 -12.06 3.40 -25.91
N HIS A 313 -11.34 4.15 -26.75
CA HIS A 313 -9.96 4.55 -26.50
C HIS A 313 -9.87 5.48 -25.29
N CYS A 314 -10.65 6.55 -25.25
CA CYS A 314 -10.72 7.49 -24.13
C CYS A 314 -11.02 6.77 -22.81
N ASN A 315 -12.06 5.92 -22.78
CA ASN A 315 -12.39 5.13 -21.57
C ASN A 315 -11.22 4.27 -21.09
N ARG A 316 -10.45 3.68 -22.02
CA ARG A 316 -9.25 2.91 -21.66
C ARG A 316 -8.16 3.81 -21.07
N MET A 317 -7.96 5.02 -21.59
CA MET A 317 -6.99 5.99 -21.06
C MET A 317 -7.36 6.45 -19.66
N GLU A 318 -8.64 6.74 -19.40
CA GLU A 318 -9.14 7.08 -18.06
C GLU A 318 -8.87 5.94 -17.07
N ARG A 319 -9.17 4.70 -17.47
CA ARG A 319 -8.90 3.51 -16.66
C ARG A 319 -7.41 3.31 -16.41
N ALA A 320 -6.55 3.56 -17.40
CA ALA A 320 -5.10 3.45 -17.21
C ALA A 320 -4.61 4.37 -16.08
N LEU A 321 -5.12 5.61 -15.99
CA LEU A 321 -4.78 6.57 -14.93
C LEU A 321 -5.15 6.09 -13.52
N THR A 322 -6.12 5.17 -13.37
CA THR A 322 -6.45 4.59 -12.06
C THR A 322 -5.36 3.66 -11.52
N TYR A 323 -4.61 3.00 -12.42
CA TYR A 323 -3.60 2.00 -12.06
C TYR A 323 -2.17 2.52 -12.12
N ILE A 324 -1.92 3.62 -12.85
CA ILE A 324 -0.60 4.25 -12.91
C ILE A 324 -0.23 4.83 -11.54
N ARG A 325 1.03 4.63 -11.14
CA ARG A 325 1.54 5.04 -9.82
C ARG A 325 1.59 6.57 -9.69
N PRO A 326 1.33 7.13 -8.50
CA PRO A 326 1.23 8.58 -8.30
C PRO A 326 2.40 9.40 -8.88
N PRO A 327 3.69 9.07 -8.68
CA PRO A 327 4.78 9.95 -9.11
C PRO A 327 4.78 10.24 -10.63
N VAL A 328 4.37 9.28 -11.45
CA VAL A 328 4.37 9.39 -12.91
C VAL A 328 2.96 9.66 -13.47
N LYS A 329 1.92 9.39 -12.67
CA LYS A 329 0.51 9.54 -13.06
C LYS A 329 0.19 10.93 -13.59
N PHE A 330 0.74 11.97 -12.99
CA PHE A 330 0.43 13.36 -13.36
C PHE A 330 1.04 13.76 -14.71
N ALA A 331 2.29 13.35 -14.94
CA ALA A 331 2.94 13.56 -16.23
C ALA A 331 2.20 12.82 -17.35
N VAL A 332 1.75 11.57 -17.09
CA VAL A 332 0.94 10.81 -18.05
C VAL A 332 -0.44 11.44 -18.26
N ALA A 333 -1.10 11.91 -17.19
CA ALA A 333 -2.39 12.58 -17.28
C ALA A 333 -2.30 13.84 -18.14
N ARG A 334 -1.23 14.63 -17.96
CA ARG A 334 -0.96 15.80 -18.80
C ARG A 334 -0.79 15.42 -20.26
N TYR A 335 0.00 14.38 -20.54
CA TYR A 335 0.16 13.87 -21.91
C TYR A 335 -1.19 13.43 -22.51
N PHE A 336 -2.01 12.66 -21.78
CA PHE A 336 -3.33 12.24 -22.27
C PHE A 336 -4.28 13.41 -22.50
N TYR A 337 -4.19 14.47 -21.70
CA TYR A 337 -4.96 15.69 -21.89
C TYR A 337 -4.52 16.45 -23.14
N GLU A 338 -3.21 16.57 -23.36
CA GLU A 338 -2.64 17.18 -24.58
C GLU A 338 -3.02 16.41 -25.85
N GLN A 339 -3.19 15.08 -25.77
CA GLN A 339 -3.71 14.24 -26.86
C GLN A 339 -5.24 14.28 -27.02
N GLY A 340 -5.96 14.96 -26.11
CA GLY A 340 -7.43 15.04 -26.14
C GLY A 340 -8.16 13.77 -25.68
N TRP A 341 -7.45 12.77 -25.14
CA TRP A 341 -8.04 11.49 -24.74
C TRP A 341 -8.78 11.54 -23.41
N ILE A 342 -8.49 12.53 -22.57
CA ILE A 342 -9.17 12.75 -21.29
C ILE A 342 -9.77 14.15 -21.23
N GLY A 343 -10.92 14.25 -20.56
CA GLY A 343 -11.57 15.54 -20.32
C GLY A 343 -10.84 16.39 -19.29
N LYS A 344 -11.05 17.72 -19.39
CA LYS A 344 -10.48 18.70 -18.46
C LYS A 344 -10.88 18.44 -17.00
N SER A 345 -12.13 18.03 -16.76
CA SER A 345 -12.64 17.73 -15.41
C SER A 345 -11.84 16.63 -14.71
N LEU A 346 -11.56 15.52 -15.42
CA LEU A 346 -10.77 14.41 -14.89
C LEU A 346 -9.30 14.83 -14.67
N PHE A 347 -8.75 15.60 -15.61
CA PHE A 347 -7.39 16.14 -15.47
C PHE A 347 -7.27 17.02 -14.23
N ASP A 348 -8.19 17.97 -14.03
CA ASP A 348 -8.22 18.88 -12.89
C ASP A 348 -8.43 18.12 -11.58
N GLU A 349 -9.26 17.08 -11.54
CA GLU A 349 -9.42 16.20 -10.37
C GLU A 349 -8.08 15.52 -10.00
N ILE A 350 -7.40 14.93 -10.98
CA ILE A 350 -6.11 14.27 -10.78
C ILE A 350 -5.06 15.29 -10.31
N VAL A 351 -4.97 16.46 -10.93
CA VAL A 351 -4.02 17.51 -10.53
C VAL A 351 -4.36 18.07 -9.14
N THR A 352 -5.63 18.24 -8.81
CA THR A 352 -6.05 18.75 -7.47
C THR A 352 -5.75 17.74 -6.37
N SER A 353 -5.83 16.44 -6.68
CA SER A 353 -5.38 15.37 -5.78
C SER A 353 -3.85 15.41 -5.53
N HIS A 354 -3.08 16.06 -6.42
CA HIS A 354 -1.68 16.42 -6.23
C HIS A 354 -1.52 17.60 -5.26
N ARG A 355 -2.10 17.55 -4.06
CA ARG A 355 -1.56 18.39 -2.99
C ARG A 355 -0.21 17.81 -2.60
N PRO A 356 0.90 18.54 -2.80
CA PRO A 356 2.19 18.04 -2.39
C PRO A 356 2.16 17.85 -0.88
N GLN A 357 2.35 16.61 -0.42
CA GLN A 357 2.78 16.37 0.96
C GLN A 357 4.23 16.83 1.06
N PHE A 358 4.43 18.15 1.12
CA PHE A 358 5.72 18.77 1.32
C PHE A 358 6.09 18.64 2.81
N THR A 359 6.37 17.43 3.28
CA THR A 359 7.01 17.18 4.57
C THR A 359 7.58 15.76 4.59
N GLU A 360 8.84 15.62 4.19
CA GLU A 360 9.85 15.03 5.07
C GLU A 360 11.22 15.40 4.51
N PRO A 361 12.09 16.10 5.27
CA PRO A 361 13.50 16.11 4.98
C PRO A 361 13.95 14.65 4.93
N LEU A 362 14.54 14.24 3.81
CA LEU A 362 15.28 12.99 3.74
C LEU A 362 16.30 13.04 4.90
N CYS A 363 16.05 12.29 5.95
CA CYS A 363 17.09 11.90 6.88
C CYS A 363 18.06 11.09 6.02
N ILE A 364 19.16 11.73 5.62
CA ILE A 364 20.37 11.03 5.26
C ILE A 364 20.73 10.30 6.55
N GLU A 365 20.42 9.00 6.61
CA GLU A 365 21.09 8.13 7.56
C GLU A 365 22.56 8.19 7.14
N ASP A 366 23.36 8.90 7.92
CA ASP A 366 24.81 8.82 7.83
C ASP A 366 25.14 7.35 8.11
N ASP A 367 25.37 6.58 7.03
CA ASP A 367 25.87 5.21 7.12
C ASP A 367 27.21 5.30 7.84
N ASP A 368 27.25 4.69 9.03
CA ASP A 368 28.43 4.51 9.85
C ASP A 368 29.65 4.17 8.99
N GLU A 369 30.68 5.00 9.16
CA GLU A 369 32.04 4.80 8.69
C GLU A 369 32.53 3.44 9.20
N MET A 370 32.39 2.40 8.38
CA MET A 370 32.99 1.08 8.62
C MET A 370 34.51 1.25 8.55
N ALA A 371 35.11 1.63 9.67
CA ALA A 371 36.53 1.52 9.93
C ALA A 371 36.94 0.07 9.70
N ILE A 372 37.60 -0.19 8.58
CA ILE A 372 38.36 -1.41 8.36
C ILE A 372 39.65 -1.25 9.16
N GLU A 373 39.58 -1.48 10.47
CA GLU A 373 40.78 -1.79 11.24
C GLU A 373 41.09 -3.28 11.05
N ASN A 374 42.09 -3.54 10.21
CA ASN A 374 42.72 -4.85 10.05
C ASN A 374 43.41 -5.23 11.38
N PRO A 375 42.98 -6.27 12.12
CA PRO A 375 43.61 -6.60 13.41
C PRO A 375 44.86 -7.49 13.27
N LEU A 376 45.64 -7.37 12.18
CA LEU A 376 46.74 -8.32 11.89
C LEU A 376 48.13 -7.71 11.64
N ASP A 377 48.34 -6.40 11.80
CA ASP A 377 49.66 -5.79 11.61
C ASP A 377 50.34 -5.27 12.89
N ARG A 378 49.98 -5.78 14.08
CA ARG A 378 50.63 -5.37 15.35
C ARG A 378 51.50 -6.42 16.03
N LEU A 379 52.07 -7.35 15.26
CA LEU A 379 53.08 -8.31 15.74
C LEU A 379 54.32 -8.38 14.85
N SER A 380 54.73 -7.26 14.26
CA SER A 380 56.02 -7.16 13.57
C SER A 380 56.49 -5.72 13.59
N GLU A 381 57.01 -5.27 14.74
CA GLU A 381 58.13 -4.34 14.86
C GLU A 381 58.37 -4.04 16.35
N LEU A 382 59.45 -4.67 16.86
CA LEU A 382 60.35 -4.26 17.94
C LEU A 382 59.79 -3.67 19.25
#